data_AF-A0A7C3KKP2-F1
#
_entry.id   AF-A0A7C3KKP2-F1
#
_cell.length_a   1.000
_cell.length_b   1.000
_cell.length_c   1.000
_cell.angle_alpha   90.00
_cell.angle_beta   90.00
_cell.angle_gamma   90.00
#
_symmetry.space_group_name_H-M   'P 1'
#
loop_
_entity.id
_entity.type
_entity.pdbx_description
1 polymer ?
#
loop_
_entity_poly.entity_id
_entity_poly.type
_entity_poly.pdbx_seq_one_letter_code
_entity_poly.pdbx_strand_id
1 'polypeptide(L)'
;MNQKLLYWEIGSFFFIGLVGAALHFTFELSNFSSMVVAYFSAVNESTWEHLKMVFFPGIFFTLVEYTYVRDVVKNYLIAKTASIFIMPLVIVLGWYAYTPFTGRSIYKIDLLLFYIAVLVGQIVSYKILTAPQMSARANRIAQVTLAVLFVAFSTFTFFPPRIFLFEHFDLKDTGLYGILDNYDGLRYFTKPPTK
;
A
#
# COMPACT_ATOMS: atom_id res chain seq x y z
N MET A 1 19.36 -1.90 -21.30
CA MET A 1 18.70 -1.47 -20.04
C MET A 1 18.36 0.01 -20.19
N ASN A 2 17.11 0.43 -20.01
CA ASN A 2 16.75 1.85 -20.15
C ASN A 2 17.09 2.56 -18.83
N GLN A 3 18.21 3.28 -18.80
CA GLN A 3 18.74 3.90 -17.57
C GLN A 3 17.77 4.93 -16.96
N LYS A 4 17.07 5.71 -17.80
CA LYS A 4 16.07 6.68 -17.33
C LYS A 4 14.97 5.99 -16.54
N LEU A 5 14.37 4.93 -17.10
CA LEU A 5 13.30 4.19 -16.44
C LEU A 5 13.81 3.49 -15.17
N LEU A 6 15.03 2.94 -15.19
CA LEU A 6 15.61 2.32 -14.01
C LEU A 6 15.74 3.32 -12.85
N TYR A 7 16.21 4.55 -13.10
CA TYR A 7 16.31 5.57 -12.06
C TYR A 7 14.95 5.98 -11.49
N TRP A 8 13.91 6.04 -12.33
CA TRP A 8 12.54 6.30 -11.86
C TRP A 8 12.01 5.17 -10.97
N GLU A 9 12.26 3.92 -11.32
CA GLU A 9 11.86 2.76 -10.51
C GLU A 9 12.63 2.68 -9.18
N ILE A 10 13.92 3.04 -9.18
CA ILE A 10 14.71 3.17 -7.94
C ILE A 10 14.18 4.32 -7.08
N GLY A 11 13.87 5.47 -7.68
CA GLY A 11 13.27 6.60 -6.97
C GLY A 11 11.91 6.24 -6.36
N SER A 12 11.09 5.51 -7.12
CA SER A 12 9.80 4.97 -6.68
C SER A 12 9.95 4.06 -5.46
N PHE A 13 10.94 3.15 -5.49
CA PHE A 13 11.24 2.26 -4.37
C PHE A 13 11.52 3.04 -3.07
N PHE A 14 12.40 4.04 -3.13
CA PHE A 14 12.72 4.85 -1.94
C PHE A 14 11.56 5.74 -1.52
N PHE A 15 10.83 6.33 -2.47
CA PHE A 15 9.69 7.19 -2.17
C PHE A 15 8.56 6.40 -1.48
N ILE A 16 8.13 5.29 -2.07
CA ILE A 16 7.08 4.43 -1.49
C ILE A 16 7.57 3.86 -0.16
N GLY A 17 8.84 3.46 -0.08
CA GLY A 17 9.47 2.97 1.14
C GLY A 17 9.37 3.96 2.31
N LEU A 18 9.79 5.20 2.07
CA LEU A 18 9.83 6.26 3.09
C LEU A 18 8.44 6.80 3.41
N VAL A 19 7.69 7.22 2.40
CA VAL A 19 6.36 7.83 2.59
C VAL A 19 5.39 6.78 3.11
N GLY A 20 5.39 5.57 2.54
CA GLY A 20 4.53 4.49 3.00
C GLY A 20 4.78 4.12 4.45
N ALA A 21 6.04 3.96 4.88
CA ALA A 21 6.35 3.74 6.29
C ALA A 21 5.87 4.90 7.18
N ALA A 22 6.01 6.15 6.74
CA ALA A 22 5.50 7.30 7.48
C ALA A 22 3.96 7.29 7.61
N LEU A 23 3.24 6.77 6.60
CA LEU A 23 1.78 6.69 6.62
C LEU A 23 1.23 5.80 7.74
N HIS A 24 2.04 4.88 8.30
CA HIS A 24 1.68 4.11 9.50
C HIS A 24 1.38 5.02 10.70
N PHE A 25 2.12 6.12 10.83
CA PHE A 25 2.08 6.98 12.02
C PHE A 25 1.21 8.23 11.86
N THR A 26 0.97 8.65 10.62
CA THR A 26 0.28 9.92 10.34
C THR A 26 -1.12 10.04 10.94
N PHE A 27 -1.86 8.93 11.09
CA PHE A 27 -3.19 9.00 11.70
C PHE A 27 -3.12 9.33 13.20
N GLU A 28 -2.16 8.73 13.93
CA GLU A 28 -1.86 9.14 15.30
C GLU A 28 -1.43 10.62 15.36
N LEU A 29 -0.55 11.05 14.46
CA LEU A 29 -0.09 12.46 14.42
C LEU A 29 -1.24 13.45 14.15
N SER A 30 -2.36 12.98 13.59
CA SER A 30 -3.61 13.72 13.44
C SER A 30 -4.56 13.59 14.64
N ASN A 31 -4.07 13.06 15.76
CA ASN A 31 -4.84 12.71 16.95
C ASN A 31 -6.01 11.75 16.69
N PHE A 32 -5.87 10.84 15.72
CA PHE A 32 -6.91 9.88 15.33
C PHE A 32 -8.25 10.51 14.94
N SER A 33 -8.25 11.77 14.49
CA SER A 33 -9.46 12.56 14.28
C SER A 33 -9.68 12.99 12.82
N SER A 34 -8.60 13.05 12.03
CA SER A 34 -8.69 13.54 10.66
C SER A 34 -9.13 12.45 9.70
N MET A 35 -10.36 12.58 9.18
CA MET A 35 -10.89 11.66 8.16
C MET A 35 -10.12 11.74 6.83
N VAL A 36 -9.54 12.91 6.53
CA VAL A 36 -8.65 13.08 5.37
C VAL A 36 -7.39 12.26 5.52
N VAL A 37 -6.82 12.19 6.74
CA VAL A 37 -5.64 11.37 7.02
C VAL A 37 -6.02 9.89 7.05
N ALA A 38 -7.14 9.52 7.68
CA ALA A 38 -7.66 8.15 7.69
C ALA A 38 -7.81 7.55 6.28
N TYR A 39 -8.15 8.38 5.30
CA TYR A 39 -8.29 7.96 3.90
C TYR A 39 -7.04 7.28 3.35
N PHE A 40 -5.85 7.84 3.63
CA PHE A 40 -4.59 7.34 3.06
C PHE A 40 -3.65 6.65 4.06
N SER A 41 -3.84 6.89 5.35
CA SER A 41 -2.99 6.37 6.43
C SER A 41 -3.53 5.09 7.04
N ALA A 42 -2.68 4.33 7.71
CA ALA A 42 -3.15 3.21 8.52
C ALA A 42 -3.95 3.74 9.73
N VAL A 43 -5.20 3.30 9.89
CA VAL A 43 -6.06 3.67 11.04
C VAL A 43 -6.11 2.61 12.12
N ASN A 44 -5.55 1.43 11.85
CA ASN A 44 -5.43 0.30 12.76
C ASN A 44 -4.35 -0.66 12.23
N GLU A 45 -4.12 -1.76 12.96
CA GLU A 45 -3.06 -2.74 12.63
C GLU A 45 -3.56 -3.92 11.76
N SER A 46 -4.69 -3.79 11.08
CA SER A 46 -5.17 -4.81 10.12
C SER A 46 -4.27 -4.88 8.89
N THR A 47 -4.30 -6.01 8.18
CA THR A 47 -3.55 -6.16 6.93
C THR A 47 -3.96 -5.10 5.93
N TRP A 48 -5.27 -4.84 5.78
CA TRP A 48 -5.80 -3.85 4.83
C TRP A 48 -5.17 -2.46 5.00
N GLU A 49 -5.06 -2.00 6.24
CA GLU A 49 -4.49 -0.70 6.56
C GLU A 49 -3.01 -0.60 6.17
N HIS A 50 -2.26 -1.71 6.30
CA HIS A 50 -0.89 -1.79 5.81
C HIS A 50 -0.80 -1.78 4.28
N LEU A 51 -1.80 -2.30 3.56
CA LEU A 51 -1.81 -2.27 2.09
C LEU A 51 -1.97 -0.83 1.56
N LYS A 52 -2.66 0.07 2.29
CA LYS A 52 -2.76 1.49 1.92
C LYS A 52 -1.39 2.17 1.83
N MET A 53 -0.45 1.76 2.67
CA MET A 53 0.90 2.32 2.75
C MET A 53 1.71 2.10 1.46
N VAL A 54 1.44 1.05 0.67
CA VAL A 54 2.04 0.89 -0.67
C VAL A 54 1.16 1.48 -1.76
N PHE A 55 -0.16 1.46 -1.58
CA PHE A 55 -1.12 1.89 -2.60
C PHE A 55 -1.09 3.40 -2.85
N PHE A 56 -1.30 4.23 -1.81
CA PHE A 56 -1.43 5.68 -1.99
C PHE A 56 -0.11 6.34 -2.42
N PRO A 57 1.05 6.05 -1.79
CA PRO A 57 2.32 6.53 -2.30
C PRO A 57 2.61 6.00 -3.71
N GLY A 58 2.22 4.76 -4.02
CA GLY A 58 2.40 4.16 -5.35
C GLY A 58 1.60 4.87 -6.45
N ILE A 59 0.33 5.20 -6.19
CA ILE A 59 -0.48 6.01 -7.12
C ILE A 59 0.10 7.41 -7.26
N PHE A 60 0.44 8.06 -6.16
CA PHE A 60 1.02 9.40 -6.21
C PHE A 60 2.28 9.43 -7.07
N PHE A 61 3.22 8.51 -6.84
CA PHE A 61 4.46 8.43 -7.60
C PHE A 61 4.20 8.08 -9.07
N THR A 62 3.22 7.21 -9.36
CA THR A 62 2.79 6.91 -10.73
C THR A 62 2.30 8.17 -11.46
N LEU A 63 1.55 9.06 -10.80
CA LEU A 63 1.09 10.29 -11.45
C LEU A 63 2.26 11.25 -11.74
N VAL A 64 3.22 11.35 -10.82
CA VAL A 64 4.42 12.18 -10.97
C VAL A 64 5.32 11.64 -12.08
N GLU A 65 5.70 10.37 -12.02
CA GLU A 65 6.60 9.77 -13.00
C GLU A 65 6.01 9.83 -14.43
N TYR A 66 4.68 9.68 -14.59
CA TYR A 66 4.01 9.79 -15.89
C TYR A 66 4.38 11.07 -16.64
N THR A 67 4.51 12.22 -15.94
CA THR A 67 4.85 13.49 -16.60
C THR A 67 6.23 13.49 -17.23
N TYR A 68 7.13 12.60 -16.80
CA TYR A 68 8.52 12.54 -17.24
C TYR A 68 8.85 11.39 -18.18
N VAL A 69 8.05 10.32 -18.21
CA VAL A 69 8.38 9.11 -18.98
C VAL A 69 7.35 8.72 -20.05
N ARG A 70 6.18 9.35 -20.08
CA ARG A 70 5.06 8.98 -20.98
C ARG A 70 5.41 8.96 -22.48
N ASP A 71 6.39 9.74 -22.88
CA ASP A 71 6.87 9.90 -24.25
C ASP A 71 7.81 8.76 -24.70
N VAL A 72 8.40 8.04 -23.74
CA VAL A 72 9.42 7.00 -24.01
C VAL A 72 8.95 5.58 -23.70
N VAL A 73 7.67 5.39 -23.31
CA VAL A 73 7.10 4.09 -22.92
C VAL A 73 5.78 3.83 -23.63
N LYS A 74 5.47 2.55 -23.87
CA LYS A 74 4.22 2.13 -24.55
C LYS A 74 3.20 1.46 -23.62
N ASN A 75 3.65 0.94 -22.48
CA ASN A 75 2.85 0.10 -21.58
C ASN A 75 2.66 0.72 -20.20
N TYR A 76 2.71 2.06 -20.07
CA TYR A 76 2.80 2.73 -18.77
C TYR A 76 1.70 2.32 -17.79
N LEU A 77 0.45 2.42 -18.22
CA LEU A 77 -0.69 2.11 -17.37
C LEU A 77 -0.71 0.64 -16.95
N ILE A 78 -0.34 -0.28 -17.84
CA ILE A 78 -0.24 -1.71 -17.54
C ILE A 78 0.85 -1.95 -16.49
N ALA A 79 2.03 -1.38 -16.69
CA ALA A 79 3.16 -1.55 -15.79
C ALA A 79 2.84 -1.06 -14.37
N LYS A 80 2.29 0.15 -14.26
CA LYS A 80 2.01 0.77 -12.97
C LYS A 80 0.85 0.12 -12.25
N THR A 81 -0.20 -0.26 -12.98
CA THR A 81 -1.29 -1.05 -12.39
C THR A 81 -0.80 -2.40 -11.89
N ALA A 82 0.04 -3.11 -12.66
CA ALA A 82 0.60 -4.38 -12.23
C ALA A 82 1.45 -4.24 -10.96
N SER A 83 2.28 -3.19 -10.87
CA SER A 83 3.05 -2.87 -9.65
C SER A 83 2.14 -2.58 -8.46
N ILE A 84 1.16 -1.67 -8.62
CA ILE A 84 0.19 -1.30 -7.59
C ILE A 84 -0.64 -2.50 -7.11
N PHE A 85 -0.90 -3.49 -7.97
CA PHE A 85 -1.59 -4.73 -7.60
C PHE A 85 -0.67 -5.75 -6.91
N ILE A 86 0.58 -5.89 -7.38
CA ILE A 86 1.52 -6.89 -6.86
C ILE A 86 2.06 -6.53 -5.49
N MET A 87 2.31 -5.24 -5.19
CA MET A 87 2.83 -4.86 -3.87
C MET A 87 1.88 -5.32 -2.74
N PRO A 88 0.55 -5.02 -2.77
CA PRO A 88 -0.38 -5.56 -1.79
C PRO A 88 -0.43 -7.09 -1.77
N LEU A 89 -0.41 -7.73 -2.94
CA LEU A 89 -0.47 -9.19 -3.04
C LEU A 89 0.73 -9.86 -2.34
N VAL A 90 1.94 -9.32 -2.52
CA VAL A 90 3.15 -9.82 -1.84
C VAL A 90 3.03 -9.66 -0.33
N ILE A 91 2.51 -8.54 0.15
CA ILE A 91 2.29 -8.31 1.59
C ILE A 91 1.29 -9.33 2.14
N VAL A 92 0.13 -9.51 1.50
CA VAL A 92 -0.88 -10.49 1.92
C VAL A 92 -0.27 -11.90 1.94
N LEU A 93 0.30 -12.36 0.83
CA LEU A 93 0.85 -13.70 0.75
C LEU A 93 1.98 -13.93 1.76
N GLY A 94 2.88 -12.97 1.93
CA GLY A 94 3.99 -13.08 2.87
C GLY A 94 3.51 -13.12 4.32
N TRP A 95 2.61 -12.20 4.69
CA TRP A 95 2.12 -12.07 6.07
C TRP A 95 1.32 -13.31 6.48
N TYR A 96 0.37 -13.77 5.65
CA TYR A 96 -0.41 -14.99 5.94
C TYR A 96 0.40 -16.28 5.77
N ALA A 97 1.56 -16.24 5.11
CA ALA A 97 2.47 -17.38 5.08
C ALA A 97 3.24 -17.52 6.40
N TYR A 98 3.79 -16.43 6.96
CA TYR A 98 4.69 -16.55 8.11
C TYR A 98 3.99 -16.48 9.47
N THR A 99 2.94 -15.64 9.60
CA THR A 99 2.31 -15.39 10.90
C THR A 99 1.66 -16.61 11.56
N PRO A 100 1.10 -17.61 10.83
CA PRO A 100 0.59 -18.82 11.48
C PRO A 100 1.69 -19.63 12.19
N PHE A 101 2.93 -19.58 11.69
CA PHE A 101 4.06 -20.28 12.31
C PHE A 101 4.63 -19.56 13.53
N THR A 102 4.55 -18.23 13.57
CA THR A 102 5.07 -17.42 14.67
C THR A 102 4.03 -17.09 15.73
N GLY A 103 2.74 -17.24 15.42
CA GLY A 103 1.60 -16.93 16.29
C GLY A 103 1.34 -15.44 16.54
N ARG A 104 2.18 -14.56 15.98
CA ARG A 104 2.16 -13.10 16.11
C ARG A 104 2.86 -12.41 14.93
N SER A 105 2.52 -11.15 14.70
CA SER A 105 3.28 -10.26 13.82
C SER A 105 4.66 -9.96 14.43
N ILE A 106 5.69 -9.85 13.60
CA ILE A 106 7.04 -9.48 14.01
C ILE A 106 7.46 -8.26 13.20
N TYR A 107 7.49 -7.09 13.83
CA TYR A 107 7.80 -5.80 13.19
C TYR A 107 8.97 -5.84 12.18
N LYS A 108 10.09 -6.49 12.53
CA LYS A 108 11.25 -6.61 11.63
C LYS A 108 10.94 -7.40 10.35
N ILE A 109 10.12 -8.44 10.46
CA ILE A 109 9.67 -9.25 9.33
C ILE A 109 8.65 -8.47 8.50
N ASP A 110 7.71 -7.78 9.15
CA ASP A 110 6.69 -6.97 8.47
C ASP A 110 7.32 -5.83 7.67
N LEU A 111 8.28 -5.12 8.27
CA LEU A 111 9.01 -4.05 7.58
C LEU A 111 9.84 -4.60 6.41
N LEU A 112 10.54 -5.73 6.61
CA LEU A 112 11.28 -6.38 5.53
C LEU A 112 10.34 -6.80 4.39
N LEU A 113 9.20 -7.39 4.72
CA LEU A 113 8.18 -7.82 3.76
C LEU A 113 7.62 -6.62 2.98
N PHE A 114 7.37 -5.49 3.64
CA PHE A 114 6.96 -4.25 3.00
C PHE A 114 7.99 -3.80 1.94
N TYR A 115 9.28 -3.75 2.28
CA TYR A 115 10.32 -3.39 1.30
C TYR A 115 10.48 -4.42 0.18
N ILE A 116 10.35 -5.71 0.47
CA ILE A 116 10.34 -6.78 -0.56
C ILE A 116 9.17 -6.56 -1.52
N ALA A 117 7.97 -6.26 -1.00
CA ALA A 117 6.80 -6.01 -1.81
C ALA A 117 7.02 -4.83 -2.76
N VAL A 118 7.51 -3.69 -2.25
CA VAL A 118 7.83 -2.52 -3.07
C VAL A 118 8.86 -2.85 -4.14
N LEU A 119 9.95 -3.56 -3.78
CA LEU A 119 10.99 -4.00 -4.72
C LEU A 119 10.42 -4.86 -5.84
N VAL A 120 9.61 -5.88 -5.51
CA VAL A 120 8.98 -6.76 -6.49
C VAL A 120 8.05 -5.96 -7.41
N GLY A 121 7.26 -5.03 -6.86
CA GLY A 121 6.42 -4.12 -7.64
C GLY A 121 7.22 -3.31 -8.67
N GLN A 122 8.34 -2.71 -8.25
CA GLN A 122 9.20 -1.91 -9.15
C GLN A 122 9.88 -2.79 -10.21
N ILE A 123 10.32 -4.00 -9.85
CA ILE A 123 10.88 -4.96 -10.81
C ILE A 123 9.84 -5.32 -11.88
N VAL A 124 8.60 -5.59 -11.48
CA VAL A 124 7.52 -5.90 -12.43
C VAL A 124 7.20 -4.71 -13.32
N SER A 125 7.08 -3.52 -12.73
CA SER A 125 6.87 -2.28 -13.48
C SER A 125 7.95 -2.09 -14.54
N TYR A 126 9.22 -2.13 -14.13
CA TYR A 126 10.37 -1.97 -15.03
C TYR A 126 10.35 -2.97 -16.20
N LYS A 127 10.05 -4.24 -15.92
CA LYS A 127 9.95 -5.29 -16.94
C LYS A 127 8.84 -5.00 -17.95
N ILE A 128 7.68 -4.51 -17.52
CA ILE A 128 6.56 -4.20 -18.41
C ILE A 128 6.80 -2.90 -19.19
N LEU A 129 7.39 -1.88 -18.56
CA LEU A 129 7.74 -0.61 -19.22
C LEU A 129 8.75 -0.79 -20.35
N THR A 130 9.67 -1.76 -20.21
CA THR A 130 10.71 -2.07 -21.20
C THR A 130 10.31 -3.16 -22.19
N ALA A 131 9.12 -3.75 -22.03
CA ALA A 131 8.59 -4.75 -22.94
C ALA A 131 8.06 -4.12 -24.25
N PRO A 132 7.94 -4.92 -25.34
CA PRO A 132 7.20 -4.53 -26.53
C PRO A 132 5.76 -4.09 -26.20
N GLN A 133 5.16 -3.31 -27.09
CA GLN A 133 3.80 -2.83 -26.92
C GLN A 133 2.83 -3.99 -26.70
N MET A 134 2.07 -3.90 -25.61
CA MET A 134 1.04 -4.88 -25.26
C MET A 134 -0.30 -4.52 -25.91
N SER A 135 -1.24 -5.46 -25.87
CA SER A 135 -2.53 -5.32 -26.54
C SER A 135 -3.42 -4.25 -25.89
N ALA A 136 -4.32 -3.66 -26.68
CA ALA A 136 -5.35 -2.73 -26.16
C ALA A 136 -6.24 -3.39 -25.10
N ARG A 137 -6.46 -4.71 -25.19
CA ARG A 137 -7.17 -5.49 -24.17
C ARG A 137 -6.45 -5.47 -22.82
N ALA A 138 -5.13 -5.65 -22.81
CA ALA A 138 -4.33 -5.57 -21.58
C ALA A 138 -4.42 -4.16 -20.95
N ASN A 139 -4.40 -3.11 -21.78
CA ASN A 139 -4.58 -1.74 -21.32
C ASN A 139 -5.97 -1.53 -20.68
N ARG A 140 -7.03 -2.07 -21.28
CA ARG A 140 -8.39 -2.00 -20.72
C ARG A 140 -8.50 -2.75 -19.39
N ILE A 141 -7.87 -3.93 -19.28
CA ILE A 141 -7.80 -4.67 -18.02
C ILE A 141 -7.09 -3.84 -16.95
N ALA A 142 -5.95 -3.23 -17.28
CA ALA A 142 -5.22 -2.37 -16.35
C ALA A 142 -6.08 -1.18 -15.88
N GLN A 143 -6.81 -0.52 -16.78
CA GLN A 143 -7.76 0.55 -16.41
C GLN A 143 -8.80 0.08 -15.40
N VAL A 144 -9.46 -1.05 -15.68
CA VAL A 144 -10.51 -1.60 -14.81
C VAL A 144 -9.92 -2.01 -13.46
N THR A 145 -8.77 -2.70 -13.45
CA THR A 145 -8.10 -3.11 -12.21
C THR A 145 -7.72 -1.91 -11.37
N LEU A 146 -7.11 -0.87 -11.96
CA LEU A 146 -6.73 0.33 -11.23
C LEU A 146 -7.96 1.05 -10.65
N ALA A 147 -9.05 1.15 -11.41
CA ALA A 147 -10.30 1.74 -10.94
C ALA A 147 -10.90 0.97 -9.76
N VAL A 148 -10.93 -0.37 -9.84
CA VAL A 148 -11.43 -1.23 -8.75
C VAL A 148 -10.56 -1.09 -7.50
N LEU A 149 -9.24 -1.14 -7.64
CA LEU A 149 -8.32 -0.93 -6.50
C LEU A 149 -8.52 0.44 -5.87
N PHE A 150 -8.63 1.49 -6.70
CA PHE A 150 -8.87 2.85 -6.22
C PHE A 150 -10.16 2.96 -5.43
N VAL A 151 -11.28 2.44 -5.95
CA VAL A 151 -12.55 2.44 -5.22
C VAL A 151 -12.43 1.65 -3.91
N ALA A 152 -11.81 0.48 -3.93
CA ALA A 152 -11.64 -0.34 -2.73
C ALA A 152 -10.83 0.39 -1.65
N PHE A 153 -9.62 0.86 -1.98
CA PHE A 153 -8.73 1.59 -1.06
C PHE A 153 -9.30 2.93 -0.57
N SER A 154 -10.20 3.53 -1.34
CA SER A 154 -10.88 4.77 -0.97
C SER A 154 -12.08 4.57 -0.03
N THR A 155 -12.65 3.36 0.04
CA THR A 155 -13.94 3.12 0.71
C THR A 155 -13.85 2.17 1.89
N PHE A 156 -13.08 1.09 1.79
CA PHE A 156 -13.15 0.02 2.79
C PHE A 156 -12.54 0.37 4.15
N THR A 157 -11.75 1.44 4.28
CA THR A 157 -11.38 1.99 5.60
C THR A 157 -12.61 2.42 6.40
N PHE A 158 -13.58 3.04 5.71
CA PHE A 158 -14.79 3.60 6.31
C PHE A 158 -15.94 2.58 6.37
N PHE A 159 -15.93 1.62 5.45
CA PHE A 159 -16.93 0.55 5.34
C PHE A 159 -16.23 -0.81 5.27
N PRO A 160 -15.52 -1.24 6.33
CA PRO A 160 -14.70 -2.44 6.29
C PRO A 160 -15.56 -3.70 6.16
N PRO A 161 -15.32 -4.54 5.14
CA PRO A 161 -15.86 -5.90 5.10
C PRO A 161 -15.44 -6.68 6.34
N ARG A 162 -16.37 -7.44 6.93
CA ARG A 162 -16.11 -8.27 8.12
C ARG A 162 -15.43 -9.59 7.73
N ILE A 163 -14.22 -9.48 7.21
CA ILE A 163 -13.36 -10.60 6.86
C ILE A 163 -11.96 -10.38 7.43
N PHE A 164 -11.17 -11.46 7.50
CA PHE A 164 -9.86 -11.50 8.14
C PHE A 164 -8.89 -10.37 7.70
N LEU A 165 -8.99 -9.87 6.47
CA LEU A 165 -8.10 -8.82 5.94
C LEU A 165 -8.25 -7.48 6.68
N PHE A 166 -9.44 -7.19 7.23
CA PHE A 166 -9.79 -5.92 7.87
C PHE A 166 -9.80 -6.02 9.40
N GLU A 167 -9.58 -7.21 9.93
CA GLU A 167 -9.59 -7.46 11.37
C GLU A 167 -8.31 -6.93 12.03
N HIS A 168 -8.47 -6.34 13.21
CA HIS A 168 -7.35 -5.78 13.96
C HIS A 168 -6.50 -6.88 14.61
N PHE A 169 -5.24 -7.04 14.18
CA PHE A 169 -4.41 -8.16 14.64
C PHE A 169 -3.83 -8.02 16.05
N ASP A 170 -3.48 -6.79 16.45
CA ASP A 170 -2.96 -6.55 17.82
C ASP A 170 -4.04 -6.69 18.91
N LEU A 171 -5.31 -6.81 18.50
CA LEU A 171 -6.47 -7.00 19.35
C LEU A 171 -7.18 -8.30 18.95
N LYS A 172 -6.46 -9.43 19.06
CA LYS A 172 -6.98 -10.78 18.70
C LYS A 172 -8.41 -10.99 19.19
N ASP A 173 -9.26 -11.50 18.30
CA ASP A 173 -10.64 -11.91 18.56
C ASP A 173 -11.58 -10.82 19.10
N THR A 174 -11.21 -9.54 18.98
CA THR A 174 -12.10 -8.44 19.36
C THR A 174 -13.20 -8.19 18.33
N GLY A 175 -13.04 -8.66 17.09
CA GLY A 175 -13.99 -8.42 16.01
C GLY A 175 -14.14 -6.94 15.64
N LEU A 176 -13.11 -6.13 15.93
CA LEU A 176 -13.06 -4.71 15.60
C LEU A 176 -12.50 -4.51 14.18
N TYR A 177 -13.11 -3.57 13.47
CA TYR A 177 -12.82 -3.27 12.06
C TYR A 177 -12.80 -1.75 11.85
N GLY A 178 -11.97 -1.27 10.92
CA GLY A 178 -11.95 0.14 10.52
C GLY A 178 -11.46 1.08 11.61
N ILE A 179 -12.03 2.29 11.67
CA ILE A 179 -11.69 3.31 12.67
C ILE A 179 -12.25 2.91 14.03
N LEU A 180 -11.42 2.95 15.07
CA LEU A 180 -11.77 2.52 16.42
C LEU A 180 -12.40 3.65 17.24
N ASP A 181 -13.22 3.29 18.22
CA ASP A 181 -13.80 4.24 19.17
C ASP A 181 -12.77 4.74 20.21
N ASN A 182 -11.69 3.98 20.45
CA ASN A 182 -10.63 4.33 21.40
C ASN A 182 -9.24 3.87 20.91
N TYR A 183 -8.27 4.77 21.01
CA TYR A 183 -6.86 4.61 20.61
C TYR A 183 -5.84 4.72 21.75
N ASP A 184 -6.27 4.76 23.02
CA ASP A 184 -5.41 5.02 24.18
C ASP A 184 -4.27 4.00 24.37
N GLY A 185 -4.35 2.83 23.74
CA GLY A 185 -3.30 1.79 23.71
C GLY A 185 -2.47 1.70 22.42
N LEU A 186 -2.73 2.56 21.44
CA LEU A 186 -2.14 2.52 20.08
C LEU A 186 -1.30 3.77 19.76
N ARG A 187 -0.96 4.57 20.78
CA ARG A 187 -0.12 5.76 20.61
C ARG A 187 1.37 5.42 20.72
N TYR A 188 2.14 5.77 19.70
CA TYR A 188 3.60 5.64 19.66
C TYR A 188 4.33 6.93 20.02
N PHE A 189 3.78 8.10 19.67
CA PHE A 189 4.43 9.41 19.81
C PHE A 189 3.70 10.39 20.73
N THR A 190 2.38 10.23 20.86
CA THR A 190 1.51 11.18 21.55
C THR A 190 1.02 10.63 22.89
N LYS A 191 0.80 11.48 23.88
CA LYS A 191 0.13 11.04 25.12
C LYS A 191 -1.39 11.12 24.95
N PRO A 192 -2.17 10.26 25.63
CA PRO A 192 -3.62 10.42 25.70
C PRO A 192 -3.97 11.83 26.21
N PRO A 193 -5.00 12.49 25.67
CA PRO A 193 -5.47 13.75 26.23
C PRO A 193 -5.85 13.54 27.69
N THR A 194 -5.33 14.38 28.59
CA THR A 194 -5.72 14.38 30.00
C THR A 194 -7.20 14.77 30.08
N LYS A 195 -8.03 13.86 30.62
CA LYS A 195 -9.43 14.14 30.94
C LYS A 195 -9.57 15.29 31.94
#